data_AF-A0A2M7XHW7-F1
#
_entry.id   AF-A0A2M7XHW7-F1
#
_cell.length_a   1.000
_cell.length_b   1.000
_cell.length_c   1.000
_cell.angle_alpha   90.00
_cell.angle_beta   90.00
_cell.angle_gamma   90.00
#
_symmetry.space_group_name_H-M   'P 1'
#
loop_
_entity.id
_entity.type
_entity.pdbx_description
1 polymer ?
#
loop_
_entity_poly.entity_id
_entity_poly.type
_entity_poly.pdbx_seq_one_letter_code
_entity_poly.pdbx_strand_id
1 'polypeptide(L)' 'MPNINLNNSSKDELKKLNIIEENLVDELIQYREEHGKFKNWGDVIKIPNFSQEIVDKLRQNGATIE' A
#
# COMPACT_ATOMS: atom_id res chain seq x y z
N MET A 1 7.38 -12.62 8.47
CA MET A 1 6.26 -11.93 7.80
C MET A 1 6.68 -11.68 6.36
N PRO A 2 5.79 -11.82 5.37
CA PRO A 2 6.12 -11.48 3.99
C PRO A 2 6.45 -9.98 3.91
N ASN A 3 7.66 -9.64 3.47
CA ASN A 3 8.04 -8.25 3.21
C ASN A 3 7.51 -7.88 1.82
N ILE A 4 6.38 -7.18 1.76
CA ILE A 4 5.73 -6.77 0.52
C ILE A 4 6.02 -5.29 0.28
N ASN A 5 6.81 -4.99 -0.74
CA ASN A 5 7.21 -3.63 -1.05
C ASN A 5 6.11 -2.91 -1.84
N LEU A 6 5.50 -1.87 -1.26
CA LEU A 6 4.39 -1.12 -1.87
C LEU A 6 4.76 -0.44 -3.21
N ASN A 7 6.05 -0.15 -3.45
CA ASN A 7 6.51 0.47 -4.68
C ASN A 7 6.68 -0.51 -5.84
N ASN A 8 7.03 -1.77 -5.54
CA ASN A 8 7.44 -2.74 -6.57
C ASN A 8 6.52 -3.96 -6.63
N SER A 9 5.63 -4.14 -5.66
CA SER A 9 4.74 -5.29 -5.62
C SER A 9 3.60 -5.21 -6.63
N SER A 10 3.18 -6.37 -7.12
CA SER A 10 2.03 -6.51 -8.00
C SER A 10 0.71 -6.46 -7.23
N LYS A 11 -0.40 -6.26 -7.95
CA LYS A 11 -1.75 -6.33 -7.38
C LYS A 11 -1.99 -7.63 -6.62
N ASP A 12 -1.57 -8.75 -7.19
CA ASP A 12 -1.74 -10.07 -6.57
C ASP A 12 -0.89 -10.25 -5.30
N GLU A 13 0.31 -9.66 -5.25
CA GLU A 13 1.12 -9.66 -4.04
C GLU A 13 0.49 -8.82 -2.93
N LEU A 14 -0.01 -7.63 -3.26
CA LEU A 14 -0.70 -6.76 -2.31
C LEU A 14 -1.98 -7.42 -1.78
N LYS A 15 -2.73 -8.13 -2.63
CA LYS A 15 -3.91 -8.91 -2.22
C LYS A 15 -3.58 -10.03 -1.23
N LYS A 16 -2.38 -10.62 -1.27
CA LYS A 16 -1.97 -11.66 -0.30
C LYS A 16 -1.90 -11.16 1.13
N LEU A 17 -1.80 -9.84 1.34
CA LEU A 17 -1.88 -9.27 2.68
C LEU A 17 -3.25 -9.55 3.32
N ASN A 18 -4.34 -9.61 2.53
CA ASN A 18 -5.71 -9.78 3.01
C ASN A 18 -6.09 -8.78 4.14
N ILE A 19 -5.52 -7.57 4.07
CA ILE A 19 -5.74 -6.47 5.04
C ILE A 19 -6.67 -5.42 4.45
N ILE A 20 -6.52 -5.18 3.16
CA ILE A 20 -7.22 -4.14 2.41
C ILE A 20 -8.04 -4.79 1.29
N GLU A 21 -9.18 -4.18 1.02
CA GLU A 21 -10.07 -4.57 -0.06
C GLU A 21 -9.42 -4.33 -1.43
N GLU A 22 -9.96 -4.97 -2.48
CA GLU A 22 -9.39 -4.90 -3.83
C GLU A 22 -9.38 -3.48 -4.41
N ASN A 23 -10.41 -2.68 -4.14
CA ASN A 23 -10.46 -1.26 -4.52
C ASN A 23 -9.30 -0.45 -3.91
N LEU A 24 -8.95 -0.69 -2.65
CA LEU A 24 -7.82 -0.01 -1.99
C LEU A 24 -6.48 -0.42 -2.60
N VAL A 25 -6.34 -1.69 -3.01
CA VAL A 25 -5.15 -2.13 -3.75
C VAL A 25 -5.03 -1.39 -5.08
N ASP A 26 -6.15 -1.23 -5.80
CA ASP A 26 -6.19 -0.51 -7.08
C ASP A 26 -5.84 0.96 -6.92
N GLU A 27 -6.38 1.63 -5.90
CA GLU A 27 -6.05 3.01 -5.58
C GLU A 27 -4.57 3.19 -5.22
N LEU A 28 -3.98 2.24 -4.49
CA LEU A 28 -2.56 2.27 -4.16
C LEU A 28 -1.69 2.20 -5.41
N ILE A 29 -2.02 1.29 -6.33
CA ILE A 29 -1.30 1.11 -7.59
C ILE A 29 -1.46 2.35 -8.47
N GLN A 30 -2.69 2.84 -8.63
CA GLN A 30 -2.98 4.04 -9.40
C GLN A 30 -2.21 5.25 -8.85
N TYR A 31 -2.23 5.44 -7.53
CA TYR A 31 -1.56 6.58 -6.91
C TYR A 31 -0.06 6.58 -7.18
N ARG A 32 0.63 5.42 -7.06
CA ARG A 32 2.07 5.34 -7.37
C ARG A 32 2.39 5.47 -8.86
N GLU A 33 1.46 5.13 -9.74
CA GLU A 33 1.62 5.32 -11.19
C GLU A 33 1.49 6.81 -11.57
N GLU A 34 0.55 7.53 -10.93
CA GLU A 34 0.31 8.94 -11.18
C GLU A 34 1.32 9.87 -10.49
N HIS A 35 1.71 9.56 -9.25
CA HIS A 35 2.54 10.43 -8.40
C HIS A 35 3.99 9.93 -8.27
N GLY A 36 4.29 8.75 -8.79
CA GLY A 36 5.56 8.06 -8.61
C GLY A 36 5.63 7.27 -7.30
N LYS A 37 6.81 6.71 -7.04
CA LYS A 37 7.05 5.85 -5.86
C LYS A 37 6.77 6.58 -4.54
N PHE A 38 6.17 5.86 -3.59
CA PHE A 38 6.04 6.30 -2.21
C PHE A 38 7.42 6.46 -1.57
N LYS A 39 7.66 7.61 -0.94
CA LYS A 39 8.93 7.88 -0.23
C LYS A 39 8.84 7.54 1.25
N ASN A 40 7.63 7.61 1.79
CA ASN A 40 7.33 7.30 3.18
C ASN A 40 5.83 6.98 3.34
N TRP A 41 5.45 6.49 4.50
CA TRP A 41 4.05 6.15 4.82
C TRP A 41 3.10 7.35 4.77
N GLY A 42 3.63 8.57 4.94
CA GLY A 42 2.89 9.81 4.76
C GLY A 42 2.53 10.11 3.30
N ASP A 43 3.10 9.41 2.32
CA ASP A 43 2.59 9.46 0.95
C ASP A 43 1.41 8.49 0.75
N VAL A 44 1.41 7.36 1.46
CA VAL A 44 0.33 6.37 1.41
C VAL A 44 -0.96 6.93 2.05
N ILE A 45 -0.84 7.70 3.13
CA ILE A 45 -2.01 8.34 3.78
C ILE A 45 -2.66 9.45 2.95
N LYS A 46 -2.00 9.92 1.88
CA LYS A 46 -2.58 10.92 0.96
C LYS A 46 -3.55 10.30 -0.04
N ILE A 47 -3.57 8.98 -0.15
CA ILE A 47 -4.54 8.29 -1.00
C ILE A 47 -5.94 8.51 -0.38
N PRO A 48 -6.94 9.00 -1.15
CA PRO A 48 -8.22 9.45 -0.60
C PRO A 48 -8.92 8.46 0.33
N ASN A 49 -8.85 7.16 0.06
CA ASN A 49 -9.49 6.14 0.90
C ASN A 49 -8.54 5.42 1.88
N PHE A 50 -7.32 5.93 2.06
CA PHE A 50 -6.36 5.39 3.03
C PHE A 50 -6.39 6.19 4.33
N SER A 51 -7.03 5.60 5.34
CA SER A 51 -6.97 6.10 6.71
C SER A 51 -5.66 5.71 7.40
N GLN A 52 -5.34 6.39 8.51
CA GLN A 52 -4.22 6.01 9.38
C GLN A 52 -4.30 4.55 9.82
N GLU A 53 -5.51 4.03 10.09
CA GLU A 53 -5.73 2.64 10.50
C GLU A 53 -5.30 1.66 9.40
N ILE A 54 -5.62 1.95 8.13
CA ILE A 54 -5.22 1.11 7.00
C ILE A 54 -3.69 1.10 6.87
N VAL A 55 -3.07 2.27 6.94
CA VAL A 55 -1.61 2.43 6.87
C VAL A 55 -0.92 1.66 8.00
N ASP A 56 -1.45 1.74 9.22
CA ASP A 56 -0.90 1.02 10.37
C ASP A 56 -1.04 -0.49 10.22
N LYS A 57 -2.19 -0.98 9.73
CA LYS A 57 -2.38 -2.41 9.45
C LYS A 57 -1.40 -2.91 8.40
N LEU A 58 -1.20 -2.17 7.30
CA LEU A 58 -0.21 -2.52 6.28
C LEU A 58 1.19 -2.66 6.90
N ARG A 59 1.61 -1.65 7.67
CA ARG A 59 2.92 -1.63 8.33
C ARG A 59 3.10 -2.79 9.31
N GLN A 60 2.08 -3.12 10.10
CA GLN A 60 2.13 -4.21 11.10
C GLN A 60 2.19 -5.61 10.49
N ASN A 61 1.75 -5.77 9.24
CA ASN A 61 1.65 -7.06 8.57
C ASN A 61 2.73 -7.28 7.50
N GLY A 62 3.77 -6.45 7.48
CA GLY A 62 4.97 -6.66 6.66
C GLY A 62 4.97 -5.91 5.34
N ALA A 63 4.08 -4.95 5.11
CA ALA A 63 4.26 -4.03 3.99
C ALA A 63 5.43 -3.08 4.28
N THR A 64 6.24 -2.78 3.25
CA THR A 64 7.42 -1.93 3.32
C THR A 64 7.42 -0.87 2.23
N ILE A 65 8.20 0.19 2.43
CA ILE A 65 8.45 1.25 1.46
C ILE A 65 9.97 1.28 1.26
N GLU A 66 10.45 0.77 0.12
CA GLU A 66 11.87 0.82 -0.29
C GLU A 66 12.01 1.33 -1.73
#